data_AF-A0A1X0FGT2-F1
#
_entry.id   AF-A0A1X0FGT2-F1
#
_cell.length_a   1.000
_cell.length_b   1.000
_cell.length_c   1.000
_cell.angle_alpha   90.00
_cell.angle_beta   90.00
_cell.angle_gamma   90.00
#
_symmetry.space_group_name_H-M   'P 1'
#
loop_
_entity.id
_entity.type
_entity.pdbx_description
1 polymer ?
#
loop_
_entity_poly.entity_id
_entity_poly.type
_entity_poly.pdbx_seq_one_letter_code
_entity_poly.pdbx_strand_id
1 'polypeptide(L)'
;MTTSTIILIVVAVVAIVLIAALVWVARNKRNQHRHIEAGKIRDQAREESLHVRQREALADETAARARAAQAEADVKSAQASGLQQQAAAHRGEAATSRDELNQQFARADKMDPHSQASDAAHEDSKAPDARSGPSASNHRPPATPRTG
;
A
#
# COMPACT_ATOMS: atom_id res chain seq x y z
N MET A 1 -61.81 -47.61 61.01
CA MET A 1 -60.48 -47.59 60.35
C MET A 1 -60.55 -47.26 58.85
N THR A 2 -61.65 -46.71 58.33
CA THR A 2 -61.77 -46.31 56.90
C THR A 2 -61.60 -44.80 56.71
N THR A 3 -62.13 -43.99 57.62
CA THR A 3 -62.06 -42.52 57.55
C THR A 3 -60.63 -41.97 57.65
N SER A 4 -59.79 -42.50 58.55
CA SER A 4 -58.39 -42.06 58.69
C SER A 4 -57.54 -42.34 57.45
N THR A 5 -57.76 -43.48 56.80
CA THR A 5 -57.07 -43.82 55.54
C THR A 5 -57.52 -42.93 54.39
N ILE A 6 -58.82 -42.63 54.30
CA ILE A 6 -59.35 -41.70 53.29
C ILE A 6 -58.77 -40.30 53.48
N ILE A 7 -58.70 -39.80 54.73
CA ILE A 7 -58.10 -38.49 55.03
C ILE A 7 -56.62 -38.45 54.63
N LEU A 8 -55.84 -39.48 54.92
CA LEU A 8 -54.43 -39.55 54.54
C LEU A 8 -54.23 -39.53 53.02
N ILE A 9 -55.08 -40.24 52.27
CA ILE A 9 -55.03 -40.23 50.80
C ILE A 9 -55.35 -38.84 50.25
N VAL A 10 -56.38 -38.16 50.79
CA VAL A 10 -56.73 -36.81 50.35
C VAL A 10 -55.58 -35.82 50.62
N VAL A 11 -54.96 -35.88 51.81
CA VAL A 11 -53.81 -35.03 52.15
C VAL A 11 -52.62 -35.30 51.23
N ALA A 12 -52.32 -36.57 50.92
CA ALA A 12 -51.25 -36.93 49.99
C ALA A 12 -51.49 -36.39 48.57
N VAL A 13 -52.73 -36.48 48.06
CA VAL A 13 -53.09 -35.94 46.75
C VAL A 13 -52.96 -34.41 46.71
N VAL A 14 -53.43 -33.71 47.75
CA VAL A 14 -53.29 -32.26 47.86
C VAL A 14 -51.82 -31.84 47.90
N ALA A 15 -50.97 -32.57 48.65
CA ALA A 15 -49.54 -32.29 48.68
C ALA A 15 -48.88 -32.46 47.30
N ILE A 16 -49.25 -33.51 46.54
CA ILE A 16 -48.72 -33.73 45.18
C ILE A 16 -49.16 -32.60 44.24
N VAL A 17 -50.42 -32.15 44.31
CA VAL A 17 -50.93 -31.04 43.49
C VAL A 17 -50.20 -29.73 43.82
N LEU A 18 -49.92 -29.45 45.10
CA LEU A 18 -49.17 -28.27 45.52
C LEU A 18 -47.72 -28.32 45.01
N ILE A 19 -47.05 -29.46 45.09
CA ILE A 19 -45.69 -29.64 44.56
C ILE A 19 -45.68 -29.47 43.03
N ALA A 20 -46.66 -30.03 42.32
CA ALA A 20 -46.80 -29.89 40.88
C ALA A 20 -47.02 -28.42 40.47
N ALA A 21 -47.86 -27.69 41.22
CA ALA A 21 -48.09 -26.26 41.00
C ALA A 21 -46.83 -25.42 41.21
N LEU A 22 -46.06 -25.71 42.27
CA LEU A 22 -44.78 -25.02 42.54
C LEU A 22 -43.75 -25.28 41.44
N VAL A 23 -43.63 -26.52 40.97
CA VAL A 23 -42.74 -26.88 39.85
C VAL A 23 -43.19 -26.21 38.55
N TRP A 24 -44.50 -26.12 38.31
CA TRP A 24 -45.05 -25.45 37.12
C TRP A 24 -44.79 -23.94 37.14
N VAL A 25 -45.00 -23.27 38.27
CA VAL A 25 -44.69 -21.84 38.44
C VAL A 25 -43.18 -21.58 38.29
N ALA A 26 -42.33 -22.41 38.89
CA ALA A 26 -40.88 -22.30 38.76
C ALA A 26 -40.40 -22.49 37.31
N ARG A 27 -41.01 -23.42 36.56
CA ARG A 27 -40.75 -23.62 35.12
C ARG A 27 -41.26 -22.46 34.27
N ASN A 28 -42.45 -21.94 34.55
CA ASN A 28 -43.03 -20.80 33.84
C ASN A 28 -42.21 -19.52 34.04
N LYS A 29 -41.70 -19.28 35.26
CA LYS A 29 -40.81 -18.16 35.57
C LYS A 29 -39.46 -18.24 34.82
N ARG A 30 -38.92 -19.45 34.62
CA ARG A 30 -37.72 -19.66 33.78
C ARG A 30 -37.99 -19.46 32.28
N ASN A 31 -39.20 -19.77 31.80
CA ASN A 31 -39.60 -19.49 30.41
C ASN A 31 -39.83 -17.99 30.14
N GLN A 32 -40.23 -17.20 31.15
CA GLN A 32 -40.35 -15.74 31.01
C GLN A 32 -38.98 -15.06 30.84
N HIS A 33 -37.92 -15.57 31.47
CA HIS A 33 -36.57 -15.03 31.29
C HIS A 33 -35.99 -15.27 29.89
N ARG A 34 -36.42 -16.32 29.19
CA ARG A 34 -35.97 -16.62 27.81
C ARG A 34 -36.50 -15.64 26.76
N HIS A 35 -37.56 -14.90 27.05
CA HIS A 35 -38.06 -13.85 26.15
C HIS A 35 -37.33 -12.50 26.33
N ILE A 36 -36.67 -12.28 27.48
CA ILE A 36 -35.88 -11.06 27.72
C ILE A 36 -34.48 -11.17 27.10
N GLU A 37 -33.92 -12.38 27.01
CA GLU A 37 -32.62 -12.63 26.39
C GLU A 37 -32.59 -12.42 24.87
N ALA A 38 -33.71 -12.69 24.17
CA ALA A 38 -33.81 -12.46 22.73
C ALA A 38 -33.84 -10.96 22.35
N GLY A 39 -34.32 -10.09 23.26
CA GLY A 39 -34.24 -8.63 23.09
C GLY A 39 -32.82 -8.13 23.32
N LYS A 40 -32.18 -8.60 24.39
CA LYS A 40 -30.82 -8.16 24.78
C LYS A 40 -29.74 -8.57 23.76
N ILE A 41 -29.87 -9.74 23.13
CA ILE A 41 -28.96 -10.17 22.05
C ILE A 41 -29.19 -9.35 20.77
N ARG A 42 -30.44 -8.93 20.47
CA ARG A 42 -30.72 -8.05 19.31
C ARG A 42 -30.19 -6.63 19.51
N ASP A 43 -30.24 -6.10 20.72
CA ASP A 43 -29.71 -4.78 21.02
C ASP A 43 -28.17 -4.78 21.06
N GLN A 44 -27.54 -5.82 21.63
CA GLN A 44 -26.07 -5.98 21.58
C GLN A 44 -25.55 -6.19 20.15
N ALA A 45 -26.25 -6.98 19.33
CA ALA A 45 -25.89 -7.14 17.92
C ALA A 45 -26.05 -5.85 17.10
N ARG A 46 -26.99 -4.96 17.47
CA ARG A 46 -27.14 -3.65 16.83
C ARG A 46 -25.98 -2.71 17.18
N GLU A 47 -25.57 -2.62 18.45
CA GLU A 47 -24.41 -1.84 18.86
C GLU A 47 -23.11 -2.34 18.22
N GLU A 48 -22.88 -3.66 18.20
CA GLU A 48 -21.68 -4.24 17.58
C GLU A 48 -21.68 -4.05 16.05
N SER A 49 -22.85 -4.09 15.40
CA SER A 49 -22.98 -3.81 13.96
C SER A 49 -22.66 -2.36 13.58
N LEU A 50 -22.78 -1.40 14.50
CA LEU A 50 -22.42 0.00 14.24
C LEU A 50 -20.90 0.17 14.22
N HIS A 51 -20.19 -0.50 15.13
CA HIS A 51 -18.73 -0.49 15.16
C HIS A 51 -18.11 -1.20 13.94
N VAL A 52 -18.68 -2.32 13.50
CA VAL A 52 -18.24 -3.01 12.28
C VAL A 52 -18.51 -2.15 11.04
N ARG A 53 -19.69 -1.53 10.93
CA ARG A 53 -20.01 -0.64 9.81
C ARG A 53 -19.13 0.61 9.74
N GLN A 54 -18.73 1.17 10.88
CA GLN A 54 -17.74 2.26 10.88
C GLN A 54 -16.38 1.81 10.38
N ARG A 55 -15.91 0.62 10.77
CA ARG A 55 -14.64 0.08 10.27
C ARG A 55 -14.70 -0.25 8.78
N GLU A 56 -15.83 -0.79 8.32
CA GLU A 56 -16.08 -1.07 6.91
C GLU A 56 -16.12 0.23 6.08
N ALA A 57 -16.82 1.26 6.57
CA ALA A 57 -16.83 2.58 5.92
C ALA A 57 -15.44 3.22 5.86
N LEU A 58 -14.64 3.12 6.92
CA LEU A 58 -13.25 3.62 6.92
C LEU A 58 -12.36 2.81 5.96
N ALA A 59 -12.57 1.50 5.85
CA ALA A 59 -11.85 0.66 4.90
C ALA A 59 -12.22 1.02 3.45
N ASP A 60 -13.51 1.21 3.16
CA ASP A 60 -13.99 1.64 1.85
C ASP A 60 -13.51 3.05 1.49
N GLU A 61 -13.53 3.98 2.44
CA GLU A 61 -12.98 5.32 2.27
C GLU A 61 -11.47 5.27 1.99
N THR A 62 -10.74 4.45 2.74
CA THR A 62 -9.29 4.25 2.53
C THR A 62 -9.01 3.63 1.17
N ALA A 63 -9.80 2.64 0.75
CA ALA A 63 -9.68 2.00 -0.56
C ALA A 63 -9.99 2.98 -1.70
N ALA A 64 -11.02 3.81 -1.54
CA ALA A 64 -11.35 4.86 -2.51
C ALA A 64 -10.25 5.91 -2.60
N ARG A 65 -9.71 6.36 -1.46
CA ARG A 65 -8.61 7.33 -1.39
C ARG A 65 -7.32 6.78 -1.99
N ALA A 66 -7.03 5.49 -1.79
CA ALA A 66 -5.89 4.83 -2.42
C ALA A 66 -6.01 4.80 -3.94
N ARG A 67 -7.20 4.46 -4.48
CA ARG A 67 -7.45 4.50 -5.93
C ARG A 67 -7.33 5.91 -6.50
N ALA A 68 -7.81 6.93 -5.79
CA ALA A 68 -7.66 8.32 -6.20
C ALA A 68 -6.18 8.75 -6.25
N ALA A 69 -5.42 8.45 -5.20
CA ALA A 69 -3.99 8.74 -5.14
C ALA A 69 -3.19 8.01 -6.24
N GLN A 70 -3.57 6.77 -6.57
CA GLN A 70 -2.95 6.00 -7.65
C GLN A 70 -3.23 6.63 -9.02
N ALA A 71 -4.47 7.04 -9.28
CA ALA A 71 -4.83 7.72 -10.52
C ALA A 71 -4.05 9.04 -10.69
N GLU A 72 -3.88 9.82 -9.62
CA GLU A 72 -3.07 11.04 -9.63
C GLU A 72 -1.59 10.75 -9.91
N ALA A 73 -1.05 9.67 -9.33
CA ALA A 73 0.32 9.24 -9.58
C ALA A 73 0.52 8.79 -11.03
N ASP A 74 -0.46 8.10 -11.62
CA ASP A 74 -0.43 7.66 -13.02
C ASP A 74 -0.47 8.84 -13.99
N VAL A 75 -1.28 9.87 -13.70
CA VAL A 75 -1.27 11.12 -14.49
C VAL A 75 0.08 11.82 -14.40
N LYS A 76 0.67 11.89 -13.20
CA LYS A 76 1.98 12.52 -12.99
C LYS A 76 3.11 11.74 -13.66
N SER A 77 3.05 10.40 -13.66
CA SER A 77 4.04 9.57 -14.33
C SER A 77 3.97 9.73 -15.85
N ALA A 78 2.76 9.77 -16.41
CA ALA A 78 2.55 10.04 -17.83
C ALA A 78 3.09 11.43 -18.25
N GLN A 79 2.86 12.46 -17.42
CA GLN A 79 3.40 13.80 -17.66
C GLN A 79 4.95 13.80 -17.63
N ALA A 80 5.54 13.10 -16.65
CA ALA A 80 6.99 12.99 -16.56
C ALA A 80 7.58 12.25 -17.77
N SER A 81 6.96 11.16 -18.21
CA SER A 81 7.35 10.44 -19.41
C SER A 81 7.24 11.32 -20.67
N GLY A 82 6.20 12.14 -20.78
CA GLY A 82 6.06 13.10 -21.88
C GLY A 82 7.19 14.13 -21.93
N LEU A 83 7.54 14.72 -20.77
CA LEU A 83 8.67 15.66 -20.68
C LEU A 83 10.01 14.99 -20.99
N GLN A 84 10.21 13.74 -20.55
CA GLN A 84 11.41 12.97 -20.86
C GLN A 84 11.54 12.68 -22.37
N GLN A 85 10.44 12.34 -23.04
CA GLN A 85 10.42 12.14 -24.48
C GLN A 85 10.77 13.44 -25.24
N GLN A 86 10.22 14.58 -24.82
CA GLN A 86 10.59 15.88 -25.41
C GLN A 86 12.06 16.20 -25.21
N ALA A 87 12.59 15.98 -24.00
CA ALA A 87 14.01 16.17 -23.73
C ALA A 87 14.89 15.23 -24.57
N ALA A 88 14.46 13.98 -24.77
CA ALA A 88 15.15 13.03 -25.64
C ALA A 88 15.14 13.47 -27.11
N ALA A 89 14.00 13.99 -27.60
CA ALA A 89 13.88 14.54 -28.94
C ALA A 89 14.85 15.72 -29.17
N HIS A 90 14.85 16.71 -28.27
CA HIS A 90 15.77 17.85 -28.34
C HIS A 90 17.25 17.45 -28.27
N ARG A 91 17.59 16.44 -27.47
CA ARG A 91 18.96 15.90 -27.44
C ARG A 91 19.32 15.20 -28.76
N GLY A 92 18.37 14.49 -29.38
CA GLY A 92 18.55 13.89 -30.70
C GLY A 92 18.81 14.94 -31.77
N GLU A 93 17.98 15.98 -31.84
CA GLU A 93 18.15 17.12 -32.77
C GLU A 93 19.50 17.82 -32.59
N ALA A 94 19.91 18.05 -31.34
CA ALA A 94 21.20 18.64 -31.04
C ALA A 94 22.38 17.73 -31.45
N ALA A 95 22.26 16.41 -31.29
CA ALA A 95 23.26 15.46 -31.76
C ALA A 95 23.35 15.44 -33.29
N THR A 96 22.22 15.40 -33.99
CA THR A 96 22.19 15.49 -35.47
C THR A 96 22.82 16.79 -35.97
N SER A 97 22.50 17.92 -35.34
CA SER A 97 23.09 19.21 -35.71
C SER A 97 24.62 19.22 -35.53
N ARG A 98 25.14 18.58 -34.46
CA ARG A 98 26.59 18.43 -34.25
C ARG A 98 27.23 17.54 -35.31
N ASP A 99 26.58 16.45 -35.69
CA ASP A 99 27.09 15.56 -36.73
C ASP A 99 27.12 16.25 -38.10
N GLU A 100 26.08 17.04 -38.42
CA GLU A 100 26.05 17.85 -39.65
C GLU A 100 27.16 18.90 -39.68
N LEU A 101 27.41 19.60 -38.57
CA LEU A 101 28.50 20.55 -38.46
C LEU A 101 29.86 19.84 -38.62
N ASN A 102 30.06 18.71 -37.96
CA ASN A 102 31.30 17.94 -38.07
C ASN A 102 31.57 17.46 -39.51
N GLN A 103 30.52 17.04 -40.23
CA GLN A 103 30.63 16.70 -41.65
C GLN A 103 30.97 17.92 -42.53
N GLN A 104 30.45 19.11 -42.21
CA GLN A 104 30.79 20.33 -42.92
C GLN A 104 32.25 20.73 -42.69
N PHE A 105 32.73 20.67 -41.44
CA PHE A 105 34.14 20.90 -41.12
C PHE A 105 35.04 19.90 -41.85
N ALA A 106 34.74 18.59 -41.79
CA ALA A 106 35.50 17.58 -42.50
C ALA A 106 35.52 17.78 -44.03
N ARG A 107 34.43 18.30 -44.60
CA ARG A 107 34.37 18.66 -46.03
C ARG A 107 35.22 19.89 -46.35
N ALA A 108 35.21 20.90 -45.48
CA ALA A 108 36.04 22.09 -45.61
C ALA A 108 37.53 21.74 -45.55
N ASP A 109 37.94 20.94 -44.55
CA ASP A 109 39.33 20.50 -44.39
C ASP A 109 39.83 19.70 -45.59
N LYS A 110 38.96 18.87 -46.19
CA LYS A 110 39.27 18.12 -47.42
C LYS A 110 39.45 19.01 -48.65
N MET A 111 38.79 20.18 -48.69
CA MET A 111 38.92 21.13 -49.79
C MET A 111 40.05 22.14 -49.59
N ASP A 112 40.58 22.28 -48.37
CA ASP A 112 41.70 23.17 -48.10
C ASP A 112 43.03 22.55 -48.57
N PRO A 113 43.70 23.12 -49.59
CA PRO A 113 45.00 22.62 -50.03
C PRO A 113 46.13 22.81 -48.99
N HIS A 114 45.92 23.58 -47.92
CA HIS A 114 46.89 23.72 -46.81
C HIS A 114 46.74 22.65 -45.71
N SER A 115 45.65 21.87 -45.65
CA SER A 115 45.41 20.89 -44.58
C SER A 115 46.37 19.70 -44.59
N GLN A 116 46.87 19.32 -45.79
CA GLN A 116 47.84 18.23 -45.96
C GLN A 116 49.21 18.53 -45.32
N ALA A 117 49.56 19.82 -45.13
CA ALA A 117 50.83 20.21 -44.48
C ALA A 117 50.77 20.05 -42.95
N SER A 118 49.59 20.19 -42.35
CA SER A 118 49.37 20.07 -40.91
C SER A 118 49.26 18.61 -40.43
N ASP A 119 48.64 17.72 -41.22
CA ASP A 119 48.54 16.29 -40.86
C ASP A 119 49.93 15.61 -40.85
N ALA A 120 50.78 15.91 -41.84
CA ALA A 120 52.16 15.42 -41.87
C ALA A 120 53.02 15.93 -40.70
N ALA A 121 52.76 17.14 -40.19
CA ALA A 121 53.47 17.69 -39.04
C ALA A 121 52.99 17.10 -37.69
N HIS A 122 51.74 16.64 -37.62
CA HIS A 122 51.17 16.03 -36.41
C HIS A 122 51.55 14.56 -36.23
N GLU A 123 51.79 13.79 -37.29
CA GLU A 123 52.24 12.39 -37.17
C GLU A 123 53.69 12.27 -36.68
N ASP A 124 54.57 13.22 -37.02
CA ASP A 124 55.99 13.21 -36.60
C ASP A 124 56.20 13.59 -35.11
N SER A 125 55.14 14.09 -34.44
CA SER A 125 55.20 14.55 -33.05
C SER A 125 54.75 13.50 -32.02
N LYS A 126 54.33 12.29 -32.46
CA LYS A 126 53.89 11.23 -31.53
C LYS A 126 55.07 10.39 -31.06
N ALA A 127 55.96 11.00 -30.27
CA ALA A 127 56.93 10.28 -29.45
C ALA A 127 56.20 9.47 -28.36
N PRO A 128 56.61 8.22 -28.05
CA PRO A 128 55.98 7.43 -27.00
C PRO A 128 56.56 7.87 -25.65
N ASP A 129 55.97 8.87 -25.01
CA ASP A 129 56.38 9.22 -23.65
C ASP A 129 55.69 8.29 -22.63
N ALA A 130 56.50 7.38 -22.13
CA ALA A 130 56.21 6.57 -20.98
C ALA A 130 56.12 7.46 -19.72
N ARG A 131 55.34 6.98 -18.75
CA ARG A 131 55.50 7.29 -17.31
C ARG A 131 54.77 8.55 -16.81
N SER A 132 53.55 8.33 -16.32
CA SER A 132 53.03 9.06 -15.16
C SER A 132 52.15 8.12 -14.34
N GLY A 133 52.59 7.86 -13.11
CA GLY A 133 52.04 6.83 -12.21
C GLY A 133 50.67 7.16 -11.62
N PRO A 134 50.09 6.22 -10.86
CA PRO A 134 48.74 6.35 -10.33
C PRO A 134 48.68 7.44 -9.25
N SER A 135 48.01 8.54 -9.57
CA SER A 135 47.60 9.54 -8.59
C SER A 135 46.48 8.96 -7.73
N ALA A 136 46.84 8.52 -6.53
CA ALA A 136 45.89 8.15 -5.48
C ALA A 136 45.18 9.40 -4.96
N SER A 137 44.10 9.81 -5.63
CA SER A 137 43.20 10.84 -5.12
C SER A 137 42.23 10.24 -4.11
N ASN A 138 42.64 10.30 -2.84
CA ASN A 138 41.83 10.46 -1.63
C ASN A 138 40.30 10.42 -1.84
N HIS A 139 39.72 9.22 -1.79
CA HIS A 139 38.29 9.06 -1.54
C HIS A 139 38.04 9.13 -0.03
N ARG A 140 37.58 10.30 0.44
CA ARG A 140 37.02 10.46 1.78
C ARG A 140 35.52 10.11 1.70
N PRO A 141 35.05 9.03 2.34
CA PRO A 141 33.62 8.73 2.32
C PRO A 141 32.84 9.79 3.12
N PRO A 142 31.60 10.14 2.72
CA PRO A 142 30.76 11.04 3.49
C PRO A 142 30.36 10.38 4.82
N ALA A 143 30.56 11.10 5.92
CA ALA A 143 30.06 10.71 7.23
C ALA A 143 28.53 10.78 7.23
N THR A 144 27.86 9.64 7.45
CA THR A 144 26.42 9.59 7.67
C THR A 144 26.08 10.15 9.05
N PRO A 145 25.06 11.02 9.19
CA PRO A 145 24.58 11.44 10.50
C PRO A 145 23.86 10.30 11.21
N ARG A 146 24.26 10.10 12.47
CA ARG A 146 23.71 9.16 13.46
C ARG A 146 22.38 9.70 13.97
N THR A 147 21.27 9.09 13.58
CA THR A 147 19.95 9.32 14.19
C THR A 147 19.89 8.64 15.56
N GLY A 148 19.41 9.37 16.55
CA GLY A 148 19.06 8.88 17.90
C GLY A 148 17.68 8.27 17.97
#